data_AF-F3P656-F1
#
_entry.id   AF-F3P656-F1
#
_cell.length_a   1.000
_cell.length_b   1.000
_cell.length_c   1.000
_cell.angle_alpha   90.00
_cell.angle_beta   90.00
_cell.angle_gamma   90.00
#
_symmetry.space_group_name_H-M   'P 1'
#
loop_
_entity.id
_entity.type
_entity.pdbx_description
1 polymer ?
#
loop_
_entity_poly.entity_id
_entity_poly.type
_entity_poly.pdbx_seq_one_letter_code
_entity_poly.pdbx_strand_id
1 'polypeptide(L)'
;MLTAVVGVIFATSISVLLGLADAAPSSVLRTGLLLGAILLLSSAATALFAGRSSLGALATGLTALAAQSMVFMAPIHASSLSDEWMRKLISTGFMLILAGLWLGGSWGMRLARRAGQAQGHAAFRLTEADRTVGSTPTPPPSRRRDHLLSLPWVVAGLALAAFLLPRSYLRAVAPGIQTGPLMLAAVLVSFVALAAAGASTAQSTLGARVTGPILILVAAPALSNDMIPGGHLVSRLLPYGPDAVVLAAIGIELMAIGWGAHMARRQGRANALARLRSGV
;
A
#
# COMPACT_ATOMS: atom_id res chain seq x y z
N MET A 1 -8.01 -19.49 -5.35
CA MET A 1 -8.49 -19.65 -3.96
C MET A 1 -7.38 -19.41 -2.94
N LEU A 2 -6.25 -20.15 -2.98
CA LEU A 2 -5.15 -19.97 -2.02
C LEU A 2 -4.68 -18.51 -1.83
N THR A 3 -4.40 -17.77 -2.90
CA THR A 3 -3.93 -16.37 -2.77
C THR A 3 -4.95 -15.46 -2.11
N ALA A 4 -6.25 -15.70 -2.33
CA ALA A 4 -7.31 -14.93 -1.69
C ALA A 4 -7.39 -15.23 -0.19
N VAL A 5 -7.29 -16.51 0.20
CA VAL A 5 -7.22 -16.93 1.62
C VAL A 5 -6.01 -16.29 2.31
N VAL A 6 -4.84 -16.34 1.68
CA VAL A 6 -3.64 -15.65 2.19
C VAL A 6 -3.88 -14.15 2.31
N GLY A 7 -4.61 -13.53 1.36
CA GLY A 7 -4.98 -12.12 1.42
C GLY A 7 -5.86 -11.75 2.61
N VAL A 8 -6.82 -12.61 2.96
CA VAL A 8 -7.68 -12.44 4.15
C VAL A 8 -6.85 -12.54 5.44
N ILE A 9 -6.03 -13.59 5.57
CA ILE A 9 -5.15 -13.79 6.73
C ILE A 9 -4.15 -12.65 6.86
N PHE A 10 -3.62 -12.17 5.74
CA PHE A 10 -2.69 -11.05 5.71
C PHE A 10 -3.33 -9.78 6.27
N ALA A 11 -4.54 -9.41 5.83
CA ALA A 11 -5.23 -8.21 6.31
C ALA A 11 -5.45 -8.22 7.83
N THR A 12 -5.89 -9.37 8.38
CA THR A 12 -6.10 -9.51 9.82
C THR A 12 -4.79 -9.48 10.59
N SER A 13 -3.76 -10.18 10.09
CA SER A 13 -2.44 -10.24 10.75
C SER A 13 -1.78 -8.87 10.84
N ILE A 14 -1.75 -8.10 9.74
CA ILE A 14 -1.17 -6.75 9.74
C ILE A 14 -1.92 -5.82 10.70
N SER A 15 -3.26 -5.91 10.72
CA SER A 15 -4.08 -5.12 11.62
C SER A 15 -3.77 -5.41 13.10
N VAL A 16 -3.66 -6.69 13.47
CA VAL A 16 -3.28 -7.10 14.84
C VAL A 16 -1.86 -6.65 15.18
N LEU A 17 -0.89 -6.92 14.31
CA LEU A 17 0.50 -6.52 14.54
C LEU A 17 0.65 -5.02 14.73
N LEU A 18 -0.07 -4.21 13.94
CA LEU A 18 -0.05 -2.76 14.06
C LEU A 18 -0.69 -2.29 15.37
N GLY A 19 -1.87 -2.81 15.71
CA GLY A 19 -2.51 -2.44 16.98
C GLY A 19 -1.64 -2.78 18.19
N LEU A 20 -0.93 -3.92 18.15
CA LEU A 20 0.02 -4.30 19.19
C LEU A 20 1.27 -3.41 19.22
N ALA A 21 1.72 -2.92 18.07
CA ALA A 21 2.87 -2.03 17.98
C ALA A 21 2.54 -0.64 18.54
N ASP A 22 1.34 -0.14 18.27
CA ASP A 22 0.88 1.18 18.72
C ASP A 22 0.43 1.20 20.20
N ALA A 23 -0.01 0.06 20.73
CA ALA A 23 -0.36 -0.08 22.15
C ALA A 23 0.86 -0.17 23.10
N ALA A 24 2.08 -0.37 22.59
CA ALA A 24 3.28 -0.53 23.42
C ALA A 24 4.42 0.44 23.04
N PRO A 25 4.18 1.77 22.98
CA PRO A 25 5.14 2.73 22.44
C PRO A 25 6.43 2.86 23.26
N SER A 26 6.42 2.47 24.54
CA SER A 26 7.58 2.57 25.43
C SER A 26 8.67 1.53 25.17
N SER A 27 8.40 0.49 24.37
CA SER A 27 9.37 -0.57 24.07
C SER A 27 9.81 -0.50 22.61
N VAL A 28 10.88 0.27 22.36
CA VAL A 28 11.48 0.44 21.02
C VAL A 28 11.76 -0.90 20.34
N LEU A 29 12.32 -1.86 21.09
CA LEU A 29 12.61 -3.20 20.56
C LEU A 29 11.33 -3.93 20.12
N ARG A 30 10.29 -3.92 20.95
CA ARG A 30 9.03 -4.60 20.62
C ARG A 30 8.35 -3.97 19.41
N THR A 31 8.26 -2.64 19.36
CA THR A 31 7.69 -1.91 18.23
C THR A 31 8.50 -2.17 16.96
N GLY A 32 9.83 -2.15 17.05
CA GLY A 32 10.73 -2.48 15.94
C GLY A 32 10.54 -3.90 15.43
N LEU A 33 10.42 -4.90 16.32
CA LEU A 33 10.18 -6.30 15.94
C LEU A 33 8.81 -6.48 15.26
N LEU A 34 7.76 -5.81 15.75
CA LEU A 34 6.42 -5.88 15.16
C LEU A 34 6.37 -5.21 13.78
N LEU A 35 7.02 -4.04 13.61
CA LEU A 35 7.18 -3.41 12.30
C LEU A 35 8.03 -4.27 11.35
N GLY A 36 9.07 -4.93 11.87
CA GLY A 36 9.85 -5.91 11.12
C GLY A 36 9.02 -7.10 10.66
N ALA A 37 8.13 -7.63 11.52
CA ALA A 37 7.21 -8.70 11.18
C ALA A 37 6.20 -8.26 10.09
N ILE A 38 5.66 -7.04 10.20
CA ILE A 38 4.83 -6.42 9.14
C ILE A 38 5.61 -6.39 7.83
N LEU A 39 6.84 -5.88 7.82
CA LEU A 39 7.68 -5.84 6.61
C LEU A 39 7.91 -7.21 5.98
N LEU A 40 8.26 -8.22 6.78
CA LEU A 40 8.49 -9.58 6.31
C LEU A 40 7.21 -10.18 5.72
N LEU A 41 6.09 -10.05 6.43
CA LEU A 41 4.81 -10.58 6.00
C LEU A 41 4.33 -9.89 4.71
N SER A 42 4.46 -8.57 4.62
CA SER A 42 4.09 -7.79 3.43
C SER A 42 4.98 -8.14 2.24
N SER A 43 6.27 -8.36 2.47
CA SER A 43 7.20 -8.83 1.44
C SER A 43 6.85 -10.23 0.92
N ALA A 44 6.56 -11.17 1.82
CA ALA A 44 6.17 -12.54 1.45
C ALA A 44 4.82 -12.58 0.71
N ALA A 45 3.82 -11.87 1.24
CA ALA A 45 2.49 -11.78 0.63
C ALA A 45 2.55 -11.16 -0.77
N THR A 46 3.26 -10.03 -0.92
CA THR A 46 3.40 -9.38 -2.23
C THR A 46 4.15 -10.24 -3.24
N ALA A 47 5.20 -10.97 -2.84
CA ALA A 47 5.87 -11.92 -3.72
C ALA A 47 4.91 -13.01 -4.23
N LEU A 48 4.09 -13.57 -3.33
CA LEU A 48 3.08 -14.58 -3.67
C LEU A 48 2.02 -14.00 -4.64
N PHE A 49 1.46 -12.83 -4.33
CA PHE A 49 0.41 -12.21 -5.14
C PHE A 49 0.93 -11.74 -6.51
N ALA A 50 2.17 -11.24 -6.56
CA ALA A 50 2.82 -10.86 -7.81
C ALA A 50 3.04 -12.08 -8.71
N GLY A 51 3.56 -13.18 -8.15
CA GLY A 51 3.88 -14.40 -8.87
C GLY A 51 2.66 -15.20 -9.31
N ARG A 52 1.62 -15.27 -8.47
CA ARG A 52 0.45 -16.15 -8.71
C ARG A 52 -0.77 -15.37 -9.19
N SER A 53 -1.25 -14.40 -8.40
CA SER A 53 -2.48 -13.65 -8.72
C SER A 53 -2.65 -12.42 -7.84
N SER A 54 -3.08 -11.31 -8.44
CA SER A 54 -3.46 -10.09 -7.71
C SER A 54 -4.78 -10.24 -6.93
N LEU A 55 -5.46 -11.39 -7.00
CA LEU A 55 -6.63 -11.68 -6.17
C LEU A 55 -6.32 -11.66 -4.67
N GLY A 56 -5.09 -12.00 -4.26
CA GLY A 56 -4.72 -11.90 -2.85
C GLY A 56 -4.70 -10.46 -2.36
N ALA A 57 -4.07 -9.56 -3.11
CA ALA A 57 -4.10 -8.12 -2.85
C ALA A 57 -5.53 -7.55 -2.84
N LEU A 58 -6.40 -8.02 -3.74
CA LEU A 58 -7.81 -7.63 -3.76
C LEU A 58 -8.53 -8.10 -2.50
N ALA A 59 -8.34 -9.37 -2.12
CA ALA A 59 -8.93 -9.94 -0.91
C ALA A 59 -8.47 -9.19 0.34
N THR A 60 -7.17 -8.87 0.45
CA THR A 60 -6.65 -8.03 1.54
C THR A 60 -7.38 -6.71 1.64
N GLY A 61 -7.51 -5.99 0.51
CA GLY A 61 -8.17 -4.71 0.47
C GLY A 61 -9.66 -4.78 0.83
N LEU A 62 -10.37 -5.81 0.35
CA LEU A 62 -11.78 -6.04 0.66
C LEU A 62 -12.00 -6.46 2.12
N THR A 63 -11.13 -7.29 2.70
CA THR A 63 -11.19 -7.68 4.11
C THR A 63 -10.98 -6.47 5.02
N ALA A 64 -9.99 -5.63 4.71
CA ALA A 64 -9.74 -4.39 5.44
C ALA A 64 -10.91 -3.40 5.30
N LEU A 65 -11.50 -3.31 4.10
CA LEU A 65 -12.68 -2.47 3.87
C LEU A 65 -13.90 -2.98 4.64
N ALA A 66 -14.13 -4.29 4.66
CA ALA A 66 -15.21 -4.91 5.43
C ALA A 66 -15.04 -4.66 6.93
N ALA A 67 -13.81 -4.80 7.46
CA ALA A 67 -13.50 -4.47 8.84
C ALA A 67 -13.79 -2.99 9.14
N GLN A 68 -13.37 -2.08 8.27
CA GLN A 68 -13.65 -0.66 8.42
C GLN A 68 -15.14 -0.31 8.32
N SER A 69 -15.90 -0.98 7.45
CA SER A 69 -17.35 -0.81 7.37
C SER A 69 -18.04 -1.27 8.65
N MET A 70 -17.60 -2.37 9.25
CA MET A 70 -18.12 -2.81 10.56
C MET A 70 -17.86 -1.77 11.65
N VAL A 71 -16.70 -1.10 11.64
CA VAL A 71 -16.41 0.01 12.57
C VAL A 71 -17.41 1.17 12.40
N PHE A 72 -17.83 1.47 11.16
CA PHE A 72 -18.84 2.51 10.93
C PHE A 72 -20.27 2.07 11.27
N MET A 73 -20.56 0.77 11.22
CA MET A 73 -21.90 0.21 11.50
C MET A 73 -22.11 -0.18 12.96
N ALA A 74 -21.04 -0.34 13.74
CA ALA A 74 -21.13 -0.68 15.15
C ALA A 74 -21.44 0.58 15.98
N PRO A 75 -22.61 0.67 16.64
CA PRO A 75 -22.91 1.76 17.59
C PRO A 75 -22.06 1.69 18.88
N ILE A 76 -21.21 0.67 19.00
CA ILE A 76 -20.24 0.46 20.08
C ILE A 76 -18.99 1.27 19.74
N HIS A 77 -18.80 2.40 20.42
CA HIS A 77 -17.69 3.32 20.18
C HIS A 77 -16.34 2.65 20.46
N ALA A 78 -15.29 3.01 19.72
CA ALA A 78 -13.94 2.47 19.91
C ALA A 78 -13.47 2.52 21.38
N SER A 79 -13.93 3.50 22.16
CA SER A 79 -13.63 3.63 23.60
C SER A 79 -14.18 2.52 24.48
N SER A 80 -15.21 1.78 24.04
CA SER A 80 -15.89 0.74 24.82
C SER A 80 -15.30 -0.66 24.64
N LEU A 81 -14.31 -0.82 23.75
CA LEU A 81 -13.63 -2.10 23.56
C LEU A 81 -12.69 -2.37 24.74
N SER A 82 -12.67 -3.61 25.24
CA SER A 82 -11.79 -4.03 26.35
C SER A 82 -10.32 -3.95 25.97
N ASP A 83 -10.00 -4.33 24.74
CA ASP A 83 -8.64 -4.53 24.27
C ASP A 83 -8.00 -3.23 23.78
N GLU A 84 -6.94 -2.80 24.45
CA GLU A 84 -6.24 -1.54 24.13
C GLU A 84 -5.71 -1.48 22.70
N TRP A 85 -5.11 -2.56 22.22
CA TRP A 85 -4.57 -2.66 20.87
C TRP A 85 -5.64 -2.42 19.80
N MET A 86 -6.88 -2.87 20.05
CA MET A 86 -7.98 -2.71 19.12
C MET A 86 -8.53 -1.28 19.15
N ARG A 87 -8.60 -0.66 20.35
CA ARG A 87 -8.93 0.78 20.50
C ARG A 87 -7.95 1.65 19.72
N LYS A 88 -6.65 1.39 19.92
CA LYS A 88 -5.56 2.09 19.24
C LYS A 88 -5.65 1.91 17.73
N LEU A 89 -5.71 0.68 17.24
CA LEU A 89 -5.87 0.39 15.82
C LEU A 89 -7.05 1.14 15.19
N ILE A 90 -8.24 1.09 15.81
CA ILE A 90 -9.41 1.79 15.28
C ILE A 90 -9.17 3.30 15.25
N SER A 91 -8.59 3.90 16.29
CA SER A 91 -8.35 5.35 16.34
C SER A 91 -7.46 5.87 15.21
N THR A 92 -6.59 5.03 14.64
CA THR A 92 -5.64 5.42 13.59
C THR A 92 -6.25 5.50 12.19
N GLY A 93 -7.41 4.86 11.95
CA GLY A 93 -7.96 4.70 10.59
C GLY A 93 -7.13 3.80 9.67
N PHE A 94 -6.19 3.04 10.21
CA PHE A 94 -5.28 2.22 9.41
C PHE A 94 -5.99 1.16 8.57
N MET A 95 -7.11 0.59 9.03
CA MET A 95 -7.87 -0.40 8.22
C MET A 95 -8.34 0.22 6.90
N LEU A 96 -8.80 1.47 6.92
CA LEU A 96 -9.17 2.18 5.70
C LEU A 96 -7.95 2.46 4.81
N ILE A 97 -6.80 2.75 5.43
CA ILE A 97 -5.56 3.00 4.71
C ILE A 97 -5.08 1.73 4.00
N LEU A 98 -5.05 0.62 4.73
CA LEU A 98 -4.74 -0.69 4.21
C LEU A 98 -5.70 -1.07 3.08
N ALA A 99 -7.01 -0.85 3.26
CA ALA A 99 -8.02 -1.08 2.23
C ALA A 99 -7.74 -0.31 0.94
N GLY A 100 -7.56 1.01 1.04
CA GLY A 100 -7.30 1.87 -0.11
C GLY A 100 -6.02 1.44 -0.84
N LEU A 101 -4.91 1.34 -0.12
CA LEU A 101 -3.62 0.99 -0.70
C LEU A 101 -3.65 -0.38 -1.39
N TRP A 102 -4.24 -1.40 -0.78
CA TRP A 102 -4.25 -2.77 -1.32
C TRP A 102 -5.27 -2.99 -2.44
N LEU A 103 -6.42 -2.33 -2.42
CA LEU A 103 -7.34 -2.32 -3.56
C LEU A 103 -6.67 -1.67 -4.77
N GLY A 104 -6.09 -0.49 -4.56
CA GLY A 104 -5.27 0.19 -5.57
C GLY A 104 -4.10 -0.68 -6.05
N GLY A 105 -3.34 -1.27 -5.13
CA GLY A 105 -2.20 -2.14 -5.40
C GLY A 105 -2.59 -3.40 -6.18
N SER A 106 -3.76 -3.99 -5.90
CA SER A 106 -4.28 -5.14 -6.64
C SER A 106 -4.52 -4.82 -8.12
N TRP A 107 -5.07 -3.63 -8.38
CA TRP A 107 -5.27 -3.09 -9.70
C TRP A 107 -3.92 -2.78 -10.36
N GLY A 108 -3.03 -2.13 -9.60
CA GLY A 108 -1.65 -1.82 -9.95
C GLY A 108 -0.89 -3.04 -10.48
N MET A 109 -0.88 -4.13 -9.71
CA MET A 109 -0.24 -5.40 -10.08
C MET A 109 -0.86 -6.05 -11.31
N ARG A 110 -2.20 -5.99 -11.46
CA ARG A 110 -2.91 -6.54 -12.62
C ARG A 110 -2.49 -5.82 -13.90
N LEU A 111 -2.51 -4.50 -13.90
CA LEU A 111 -2.09 -3.69 -15.03
C LEU A 111 -0.58 -3.82 -15.29
N ALA A 112 0.25 -3.82 -14.25
CA ALA A 112 1.68 -4.01 -14.38
C ALA A 112 2.02 -5.36 -15.06
N ARG A 113 1.30 -6.43 -14.71
CA ARG A 113 1.45 -7.75 -15.34
C ARG A 113 1.05 -7.72 -16.82
N ARG A 114 -0.08 -7.11 -17.17
CA ARG A 114 -0.51 -6.93 -18.56
C ARG A 114 0.48 -6.12 -19.38
N ALA A 115 0.97 -5.02 -18.82
CA ALA A 115 2.03 -4.22 -19.44
C ALA A 115 3.32 -5.04 -19.62
N GLY A 116 3.66 -5.89 -18.65
CA GLY A 116 4.77 -6.84 -18.77
C GLY A 116 4.56 -7.84 -19.91
N GLN A 117 3.36 -8.39 -20.07
CA GLN A 117 3.07 -9.28 -21.19
C GLN A 117 3.26 -8.56 -22.54
N ALA A 118 2.73 -7.34 -22.67
CA ALA A 118 2.91 -6.54 -23.88
C ALA A 118 4.39 -6.25 -24.18
N GLN A 119 5.19 -5.96 -23.14
CA GLN A 119 6.64 -5.80 -23.26
C GLN A 119 7.34 -7.08 -23.72
N GLY A 120 6.89 -8.26 -23.26
CA GLY A 120 7.41 -9.55 -23.72
C GLY A 120 7.16 -9.79 -25.20
N HIS A 121 5.93 -9.54 -25.68
CA HIS A 121 5.59 -9.66 -27.10
C HIS A 121 6.35 -8.65 -27.96
N ALA A 122 6.47 -7.40 -27.51
CA ALA A 122 7.24 -6.39 -28.22
C ALA A 122 8.72 -6.79 -28.33
N ALA A 123 9.33 -7.25 -27.23
CA ALA A 123 10.73 -7.70 -27.24
C ALA A 123 10.95 -8.90 -28.16
N PHE A 124 10.02 -9.85 -28.20
CA PHE A 124 10.09 -10.99 -29.11
C PHE A 124 10.04 -10.54 -30.58
N ARG A 125 9.05 -9.70 -30.95
CA ARG A 125 8.95 -9.15 -32.32
C ARG A 125 10.18 -8.36 -32.75
N LEU A 126 10.78 -7.58 -31.84
CA LEU A 126 12.03 -6.86 -32.11
C LEU A 126 13.18 -7.85 -32.37
N THR A 127 13.26 -8.92 -31.58
CA THR A 127 14.27 -9.97 -31.79
C THR A 127 14.08 -10.69 -33.13
N GLU A 128 12.84 -10.87 -33.60
CA GLU A 128 12.56 -11.43 -34.92
C GLU A 128 12.90 -10.44 -36.05
N ALA A 129 12.57 -9.16 -35.89
CA ALA A 129 12.90 -8.12 -36.85
C ALA A 129 14.43 -7.91 -36.97
N ASP A 130 15.17 -8.01 -35.88
CA ASP A 130 16.65 -7.95 -35.89
C ASP A 130 17.28 -9.06 -36.75
N ARG A 131 16.56 -10.17 -36.99
CA ARG A 131 17.03 -11.25 -37.87
C ARG A 131 16.80 -10.97 -39.35
N THR A 132 15.99 -9.97 -39.71
CA THR A 132 15.71 -9.63 -41.10
C THR A 132 16.64 -8.53 -41.59
N VAL A 133 17.53 -8.89 -42.52
CA VAL A 133 18.50 -7.97 -43.12
C VAL A 133 17.76 -6.84 -43.85
N GLY A 134 18.14 -5.59 -43.56
CA GLY A 134 17.54 -4.41 -44.20
C GLY A 134 16.30 -3.85 -43.51
N SER A 135 15.86 -4.42 -42.38
CA SER A 135 14.80 -3.82 -41.55
C SER A 135 15.40 -3.00 -40.40
N THR A 136 14.85 -1.81 -40.14
CA THR A 136 15.15 -1.04 -38.93
C THR A 136 14.01 -1.23 -37.93
N PRO A 137 14.26 -1.86 -36.77
CA PRO A 137 13.23 -2.07 -35.75
C PRO A 137 12.70 -0.73 -35.21
N THR A 138 11.41 -0.67 -34.92
CA THR A 138 10.85 0.49 -34.22
C THR A 138 11.37 0.54 -32.77
N PRO A 139 11.79 1.71 -32.26
CA PRO A 139 12.36 1.80 -30.93
C PRO A 139 11.32 1.44 -29.85
N PRO A 140 11.76 0.85 -28.72
CA PRO A 140 10.85 0.49 -27.64
C PRO A 140 10.17 1.74 -27.04
N PRO A 141 8.91 1.62 -26.58
CA PRO A 141 8.17 2.76 -26.04
C PRO A 141 8.86 3.33 -24.80
N SER A 142 9.02 4.66 -24.77
CA SER A 142 9.64 5.36 -23.65
C SER A 142 8.78 5.33 -22.38
N ARG A 143 9.40 5.19 -21.20
CA ARG A 143 8.72 5.20 -19.88
C ARG A 143 9.12 6.37 -18.99
N ARG A 144 9.85 7.34 -19.54
CA ARG A 144 10.43 8.44 -18.77
C ARG A 144 9.36 9.27 -18.05
N ARG A 145 8.25 9.58 -18.73
CA ARG A 145 7.14 10.36 -18.15
C ARG A 145 6.47 9.64 -16.98
N ASP A 146 6.22 8.34 -17.12
CA ASP A 146 5.66 7.51 -16.04
C ASP A 146 6.54 7.54 -14.79
N HIS A 147 7.86 7.48 -14.96
CA HIS A 147 8.80 7.56 -13.85
C HIS A 147 8.77 8.93 -13.16
N LEU A 148 8.81 10.01 -13.96
CA LEU A 148 8.80 11.39 -13.44
C LEU A 148 7.52 11.73 -12.68
N LEU A 149 6.37 11.26 -13.15
CA LEU A 149 5.07 11.56 -12.54
C LEU A 149 4.73 10.65 -11.36
N SER A 150 5.35 9.49 -11.24
CA SER A 150 4.98 8.52 -10.19
C SER A 150 5.25 9.01 -8.77
N LEU A 151 6.36 9.73 -8.55
CA LEU A 151 6.68 10.28 -7.23
C LEU A 151 5.72 11.39 -6.81
N PRO A 152 5.54 12.48 -7.59
CA PRO A 152 4.63 13.56 -7.19
C PRO A 152 3.19 13.05 -7.03
N TRP A 153 2.76 12.08 -7.84
CA TRP A 153 1.43 11.48 -7.72
C TRP A 153 1.23 10.72 -6.41
N VAL A 154 2.17 9.84 -6.04
CA VAL A 154 2.10 9.08 -4.78
C VAL A 154 2.15 10.03 -3.59
N VAL A 155 3.07 11.00 -3.62
CA VAL A 155 3.21 11.99 -2.55
C VAL A 155 1.94 12.83 -2.42
N ALA A 156 1.36 13.31 -3.52
CA ALA A 156 0.11 14.09 -3.50
C ALA A 156 -1.07 13.27 -2.94
N GLY A 157 -1.22 12.01 -3.36
CA GLY A 157 -2.28 11.14 -2.85
C GLY A 157 -2.17 10.87 -1.35
N LEU A 158 -0.94 10.64 -0.86
CA LEU A 158 -0.68 10.42 0.57
C LEU A 158 -0.85 11.71 1.37
N ALA A 159 -0.38 12.85 0.86
CA ALA A 159 -0.55 14.13 1.53
C ALA A 159 -2.04 14.50 1.64
N LEU A 160 -2.82 14.28 0.58
CA LEU A 160 -4.26 14.49 0.59
C LEU A 160 -4.96 13.61 1.63
N ALA A 161 -4.62 12.31 1.67
CA ALA A 161 -5.15 11.39 2.66
C ALA A 161 -4.73 11.77 4.09
N ALA A 162 -3.46 12.11 4.31
CA ALA A 162 -2.94 12.53 5.62
C ALA A 162 -3.58 13.84 6.12
N PHE A 163 -4.01 14.71 5.22
CA PHE A 163 -4.68 15.98 5.56
C PHE A 163 -6.17 15.78 5.88
N LEU A 164 -6.88 15.03 5.04
CA LEU A 164 -8.33 14.86 5.16
C LEU A 164 -8.69 13.81 6.22
N LEU A 165 -8.05 12.64 6.13
CA LEU A 165 -8.47 11.45 6.84
C LEU A 165 -8.53 11.66 8.34
N PRO A 166 -7.50 12.18 9.03
CA PRO A 166 -7.56 12.21 10.49
C PRO A 166 -8.64 13.12 11.05
N ARG A 167 -8.91 14.25 10.38
CA ARG A 167 -9.94 15.21 10.80
C ARG A 167 -11.34 14.64 10.62
N SER A 168 -11.58 13.96 9.50
CA SER A 168 -12.88 13.37 9.20
C SER A 168 -13.10 12.04 9.92
N TYR A 169 -12.06 11.22 10.02
CA TYR A 169 -12.14 9.86 10.54
C TYR A 169 -12.32 9.84 12.06
N LEU A 170 -11.51 10.59 12.80
CA LEU A 170 -11.64 10.65 14.26
C LEU A 170 -13.03 11.14 14.67
N ARG A 171 -13.60 12.11 13.95
CA ARG A 171 -14.98 12.57 14.16
C ARG A 171 -16.02 11.53 13.76
N ALA A 172 -15.76 10.74 12.72
CA ALA A 172 -16.66 9.68 12.26
C ALA A 172 -16.77 8.52 13.26
N VAL A 173 -15.70 8.28 14.03
CA VAL A 173 -15.64 7.17 15.00
C VAL A 173 -15.81 7.67 16.45
N ALA A 174 -15.86 8.99 16.66
CA ALA A 174 -16.05 9.59 17.98
C ALA A 174 -17.46 9.38 18.54
N PRO A 175 -17.60 9.21 19.87
CA PRO A 175 -18.89 9.03 20.51
C PRO A 175 -19.79 10.27 20.42
N GLY A 176 -21.07 10.03 20.13
CA GLY A 176 -22.12 11.06 20.13
C GLY A 176 -22.12 12.01 18.93
N ILE A 177 -21.27 11.80 17.92
CA ILE A 177 -21.22 12.63 16.72
C ILE A 177 -21.96 11.93 15.58
N GLN A 178 -23.01 12.56 15.06
CA GLN A 178 -23.70 12.06 13.87
C GLN A 178 -22.83 12.32 12.63
N THR A 179 -22.56 11.28 11.85
CA THR A 179 -21.71 11.39 10.66
C THR A 179 -22.40 12.14 9.53
N GLY A 180 -22.02 13.40 9.30
CA GLY A 180 -22.55 14.21 8.20
C GLY A 180 -22.02 13.83 6.81
N PRO A 181 -22.72 14.21 5.72
CA PRO A 181 -22.37 13.83 4.35
C PRO A 181 -21.00 14.35 3.89
N LEU A 182 -20.60 15.55 4.32
CA LEU A 182 -19.28 16.12 4.02
C LEU A 182 -18.13 15.30 4.63
N MET A 183 -18.35 14.73 5.80
CA MET A 183 -17.35 13.91 6.47
C MET A 183 -17.18 12.57 5.77
N LEU A 184 -18.27 11.94 5.38
CA LEU A 184 -18.25 10.72 4.55
C LEU A 184 -17.57 10.98 3.20
N ALA A 185 -17.84 12.14 2.58
CA ALA A 185 -17.17 12.54 1.35
C ALA A 185 -15.65 12.68 1.55
N ALA A 186 -15.20 13.29 2.65
CA ALA A 186 -13.77 13.42 2.96
C ALA A 186 -13.08 12.06 3.19
N VAL A 187 -13.76 11.13 3.90
CA VAL A 187 -13.30 9.75 4.09
C VAL A 187 -13.20 9.02 2.75
N LEU A 188 -14.22 9.15 1.90
CA LEU A 188 -14.24 8.55 0.56
C LEU A 188 -13.13 9.11 -0.33
N VAL A 189 -12.93 10.43 -0.36
CA VAL A 189 -11.85 11.07 -1.12
C VAL A 189 -10.49 10.59 -0.64
N SER A 190 -10.29 10.47 0.68
CA SER A 190 -9.05 9.92 1.25
C SER A 190 -8.81 8.48 0.80
N PHE A 191 -9.84 7.65 0.85
CA PHE A 191 -9.78 6.27 0.37
C PHE A 191 -9.45 6.19 -1.13
N VAL A 192 -10.09 7.01 -1.97
CA VAL A 192 -9.81 7.08 -3.40
C VAL A 192 -8.38 7.56 -3.67
N ALA A 193 -7.88 8.54 -2.92
CA ALA A 193 -6.50 9.02 -3.05
C ALA A 193 -5.49 7.93 -2.73
N LEU A 194 -5.74 7.12 -1.69
CA LEU A 194 -4.90 5.98 -1.31
C LEU A 194 -4.96 4.86 -2.37
N ALA A 195 -6.16 4.57 -2.89
CA ALA A 195 -6.32 3.62 -3.99
C ALA A 195 -5.62 4.09 -5.27
N ALA A 196 -5.67 5.39 -5.58
CA ALA A 196 -4.94 5.98 -6.71
C ALA A 196 -3.43 5.89 -6.50
N ALA A 197 -2.92 6.12 -5.29
CA ALA A 197 -1.51 5.94 -4.95
C ALA A 197 -1.06 4.49 -5.16
N GLY A 198 -1.83 3.51 -4.65
CA GLY A 198 -1.55 2.08 -4.89
C GLY A 198 -1.61 1.68 -6.36
N ALA A 199 -2.63 2.17 -7.09
CA ALA A 199 -2.83 1.88 -8.51
C ALA A 199 -1.75 2.48 -9.41
N SER A 200 -1.15 3.62 -9.03
CA SER A 200 -0.09 4.29 -9.80
C SER A 200 1.13 3.40 -10.07
N THR A 201 1.34 2.38 -9.24
CA THR A 201 2.38 1.36 -9.42
C THR A 201 2.25 0.57 -10.74
N ALA A 202 1.06 0.60 -11.37
CA ALA A 202 0.80 0.10 -12.71
C ALA A 202 1.64 0.75 -13.80
N GLN A 203 1.98 2.05 -13.65
CA GLN A 203 2.75 2.80 -14.62
C GLN A 203 4.23 2.73 -14.24
N SER A 204 4.55 3.19 -13.02
CA SER A 204 5.89 3.19 -12.46
C SER A 204 5.84 2.85 -10.97
N THR A 205 6.75 1.96 -10.55
CA THR A 205 6.85 1.55 -9.13
C THR A 205 7.80 2.42 -8.34
N LEU A 206 8.47 3.37 -8.99
CA LEU A 206 9.50 4.21 -8.37
C LEU A 206 8.91 5.10 -7.26
N GLY A 207 7.78 5.76 -7.53
CA GLY A 207 7.10 6.59 -6.53
C GLY A 207 6.83 5.84 -5.22
N ALA A 208 6.23 4.66 -5.29
CA ALA A 208 5.94 3.84 -4.10
C ALA A 208 7.21 3.30 -3.42
N ARG A 209 8.20 2.85 -4.21
CA ARG A 209 9.48 2.30 -3.70
C ARG A 209 10.39 3.35 -3.09
N VAL A 210 10.25 4.62 -3.45
CA VAL A 210 11.01 5.75 -2.87
C VAL A 210 10.25 6.35 -1.70
N THR A 211 8.94 6.60 -1.85
CA THR A 211 8.13 7.20 -0.80
C THR A 211 8.05 6.31 0.44
N GLY A 212 7.91 4.98 0.27
CA GLY A 212 7.83 4.04 1.39
C GLY A 212 9.00 4.15 2.37
N PRO A 213 10.26 3.98 1.94
CA PRO A 213 11.44 4.20 2.77
C PRO A 213 11.53 5.60 3.38
N ILE A 214 11.15 6.65 2.64
CA ILE A 214 11.13 8.01 3.18
C ILE A 214 10.18 8.12 4.38
N LEU A 215 8.97 7.54 4.30
CA LEU A 215 8.03 7.55 5.42
C LEU A 215 8.58 6.81 6.65
N ILE A 216 9.26 5.68 6.45
CA ILE A 216 9.92 4.93 7.53
C ILE A 216 11.03 5.77 8.17
N LEU A 217 11.86 6.44 7.36
CA LEU A 217 12.93 7.31 7.86
C LEU A 217 12.40 8.54 8.60
N VAL A 218 11.30 9.13 8.12
CA VAL A 218 10.61 10.25 8.79
C VAL A 218 10.02 9.81 10.14
N ALA A 219 9.52 8.57 10.23
CA ALA A 219 8.99 8.01 11.48
C ALA A 219 10.09 7.62 12.48
N ALA A 220 11.29 7.27 12.02
CA ALA A 220 12.35 6.68 12.83
C ALA A 220 12.72 7.49 14.09
N PRO A 221 12.88 8.83 14.06
CA PRO A 221 13.17 9.60 15.27
C PRO A 221 12.12 9.44 16.37
N ALA A 222 10.84 9.51 15.99
CA ALA A 222 9.72 9.36 16.93
C ALA A 222 9.60 7.93 17.50
N LEU A 223 10.01 6.92 16.73
CA LEU A 223 10.03 5.51 17.17
C LEU A 223 11.24 5.19 18.06
N SER A 224 12.25 6.05 18.10
CA SER A 224 13.51 5.79 18.79
C SER A 224 13.51 6.12 20.28
N ASN A 225 12.40 6.64 20.82
CA ASN A 225 12.30 7.09 22.22
C ASN A 225 13.46 8.02 22.62
N ASP A 226 13.66 9.09 21.85
CA ASP A 226 14.70 10.12 21.99
C ASP A 226 16.16 9.66 21.79
N MET A 227 16.40 8.41 21.34
CA MET A 227 17.74 7.99 20.93
C MET A 227 18.24 8.70 19.67
N ILE A 228 17.33 9.15 18.80
CA ILE A 228 17.62 9.91 17.58
C ILE A 228 16.96 11.30 17.71
N PRO A 229 17.70 12.39 17.46
CA PRO A 229 17.13 13.73 17.53
C PRO A 229 16.02 13.93 16.50
N GLY A 230 14.97 14.66 16.90
CA GLY A 230 13.84 15.00 16.01
C GLY A 230 12.57 14.19 16.25
N GLY A 231 12.36 13.62 17.45
CA GLY A 231 11.14 12.87 17.80
C GLY A 231 9.83 13.63 17.56
N HIS A 232 9.86 14.97 17.59
CA HIS A 232 8.68 15.82 17.30
C HIS A 232 8.49 16.19 15.83
N LEU A 233 9.30 15.67 14.91
CA LEU A 233 9.20 15.99 13.47
C LEU A 233 7.83 15.57 12.92
N VAL A 234 7.39 14.34 13.21
CA VAL A 234 6.11 13.81 12.74
C VAL A 234 4.95 14.64 13.28
N SER A 235 4.92 14.92 14.58
CA SER A 235 3.87 15.72 15.20
C SER A 235 3.88 17.19 14.74
N ARG A 236 5.02 17.73 14.31
CA ARG A 236 5.11 19.08 13.74
C ARG A 236 4.63 19.13 12.29
N LEU A 237 5.02 18.15 11.47
CA LEU A 237 4.64 18.09 10.05
C LEU A 237 3.17 17.67 9.86
N LEU A 238 2.71 16.76 10.73
CA LEU A 238 1.40 16.13 10.68
C LEU A 238 0.74 16.22 12.07
N PRO A 239 0.38 17.43 12.54
CA PRO A 239 -0.15 17.64 13.89
C PRO A 239 -1.46 16.91 14.17
N TYR A 240 -2.19 16.58 13.11
CA TYR A 240 -3.39 15.74 13.18
C TYR A 240 -3.20 14.42 12.45
N GLY A 241 -2.06 14.16 11.82
CA GLY A 241 -1.86 12.99 10.96
C GLY A 241 -1.62 11.69 11.71
N PRO A 242 -1.32 10.60 10.97
CA PRO A 242 -0.96 9.32 11.58
C PRO A 242 0.26 9.48 12.49
N ASP A 243 0.28 8.75 13.60
CA ASP A 243 1.46 8.64 14.45
C ASP A 243 2.62 7.94 13.71
N ALA A 244 3.78 7.87 14.38
CA ALA A 244 4.99 7.31 13.79
C ALA A 244 4.88 5.82 13.45
N VAL A 245 4.14 5.03 14.24
CA VAL A 245 3.96 3.59 14.02
C VAL A 245 3.14 3.36 12.76
N VAL A 246 2.02 4.09 12.64
CA VAL A 246 1.13 4.05 11.47
C VAL A 246 1.86 4.59 10.24
N LEU A 247 2.62 5.69 10.37
CA LEU A 247 3.39 6.26 9.27
C LEU A 247 4.43 5.27 8.72
N ALA A 248 5.16 4.59 9.60
CA ALA A 248 6.10 3.55 9.22
C ALA A 248 5.40 2.37 8.53
N ALA A 249 4.24 1.94 9.04
CA ALA A 249 3.45 0.88 8.44
C ALA A 249 2.94 1.25 7.03
N ILE A 250 2.43 2.47 6.83
CA ILE A 250 2.08 2.99 5.49
C ILE A 250 3.29 2.91 4.56
N GLY A 251 4.47 3.31 5.05
CA GLY A 251 5.71 3.23 4.29
C GLY A 251 6.06 1.80 3.87
N ILE A 252 5.94 0.85 4.79
CA ILE A 252 6.16 -0.58 4.54
C ILE A 252 5.18 -1.11 3.48
N GLU A 253 3.88 -0.85 3.64
CA GLU A 253 2.85 -1.32 2.72
C GLU A 253 3.02 -0.74 1.31
N LEU A 254 3.31 0.56 1.19
CA LEU A 254 3.61 1.20 -0.10
C LEU A 254 4.83 0.58 -0.78
N MET A 255 5.91 0.37 -0.02
CA MET A 255 7.12 -0.25 -0.54
C MET A 255 6.83 -1.67 -1.03
N ALA A 256 6.11 -2.46 -0.23
CA ALA A 256 5.71 -3.82 -0.57
C ALA A 256 4.87 -3.83 -1.86
N ILE A 257 3.84 -2.99 -1.96
CA ILE A 257 3.00 -2.88 -3.18
C ILE A 257 3.84 -2.48 -4.39
N GLY A 258 4.75 -1.52 -4.23
CA GLY A 258 5.68 -1.09 -5.29
C GLY A 258 6.57 -2.23 -5.80
N TRP A 259 7.13 -3.03 -4.89
CA TRP A 259 7.90 -4.23 -5.26
C TRP A 259 7.03 -5.33 -5.88
N GLY A 260 5.84 -5.58 -5.34
CA GLY A 260 4.90 -6.55 -5.87
C GLY A 260 4.46 -6.20 -7.31
N ALA A 261 4.18 -4.93 -7.61
CA ALA A 261 3.88 -4.50 -8.97
C ALA A 261 5.08 -4.64 -9.92
N HIS A 262 6.30 -4.42 -9.43
CA HIS A 262 7.53 -4.63 -10.20
C HIS A 262 7.70 -6.12 -10.55
N MET A 263 7.55 -7.00 -9.57
CA MET A 263 7.60 -8.45 -9.74
C MET A 263 6.50 -8.95 -10.67
N ALA A 264 5.26 -8.44 -10.53
CA ALA A 264 4.15 -8.81 -11.39
C ALA A 264 4.43 -8.47 -12.86
N ARG A 265 5.05 -7.31 -13.13
CA ARG A 265 5.51 -6.94 -14.48
C ARG A 265 6.61 -7.86 -14.98
N ARG A 266 7.61 -8.19 -14.14
CA ARG A 266 8.68 -9.12 -14.51
C ARG A 266 8.12 -10.50 -14.86
N GLN A 267 7.18 -11.01 -14.06
CA GLN A 267 6.51 -12.28 -14.31
C GLN A 267 5.69 -12.25 -15.61
N GLY A 268 4.95 -11.16 -15.85
CA GLY A 268 4.19 -10.95 -17.09
C GLY A 268 5.08 -11.03 -18.33
N ARG A 269 6.25 -10.37 -18.30
CA ARG A 269 7.26 -10.44 -19.38
C ARG A 269 7.78 -11.86 -19.58
N ALA A 270 8.23 -12.50 -18.51
CA ALA A 270 8.83 -13.83 -18.56
C ALA A 270 7.83 -14.86 -19.10
N ASN A 271 6.58 -14.84 -18.62
CA ASN A 271 5.53 -15.75 -19.09
C ASN A 271 5.20 -15.55 -20.57
N ALA A 272 5.15 -14.30 -21.05
CA ALA A 272 4.89 -14.01 -22.46
C ALA A 272 6.02 -14.53 -23.34
N LEU A 273 7.28 -14.27 -22.97
CA LEU A 273 8.45 -14.77 -23.71
C LEU A 273 8.53 -16.29 -23.72
N ALA A 274 8.22 -16.95 -22.59
CA ALA A 274 8.21 -18.40 -22.50
C ALA A 274 7.20 -19.02 -23.48
N ARG A 275 5.97 -18.46 -23.54
CA ARG A 275 4.90 -18.92 -24.46
C ARG A 275 5.28 -18.76 -25.93
N LEU A 276 5.79 -17.59 -26.29
CA LEU A 276 6.22 -17.30 -27.67
C LEU A 276 7.38 -18.23 -28.10
N ARG A 277 8.32 -18.53 -27.20
CA ARG A 277 9.42 -19.46 -27.47
C ARG A 277 8.97 -20.92 -27.56
N SER A 278 7.94 -21.31 -26.81
CA SER A 278 7.39 -22.66 -26.87
C SER A 278 6.42 -22.89 -28.02
N GLY A 279 6.05 -21.85 -28.77
CA GLY A 279 5.05 -21.94 -29.84
C GLY A 279 3.62 -22.19 -29.34
N VAL A 280 3.32 -21.82 -28.09
CA VAL A 280 2.01 -22.02 -27.41
C VAL A 280 1.28 -20.70 -27.20
#